data_AF-A0AAJ0IEG5-F1
#
_entry.id   AF-A0AAJ0IEG5-F1
#
_cell.length_a   1.000
_cell.length_b   1.000
_cell.length_c   1.000
_cell.angle_alpha   90.00
_cell.angle_beta   90.00
_cell.angle_gamma   90.00
#
_symmetry.space_group_name_H-M   'P 1'
#
loop_
_entity.id
_entity.type
_entity.pdbx_description
1 polymer ?
#
loop_
_entity_poly.entity_id
_entity_poly.type
_entity_poly.pdbx_seq_one_letter_code
_entity_poly.pdbx_strand_id
1 'polypeptide(L)'
;MRWEAEYLRWETLLSAKSMMSIWSSSVYIRIQQAPRVTSCFFHLIITIIQPHKQNKFHPPKTKSQRQLFTYPPPTTTHSTKLKMQLTTLLALATAAVVPALGAVIPRAVGKATVLNHCSFPVTLWSVGSTVSAPVALAATNGTYSEEFVKDPVTGGKALKITTTSDGLYTGAPELILAYSLDGSNVWYDLSSVFGDAFKGHKVTVAGKGTGSCGAIEWTEGTQPAGSQTKVCGSAGDVVLDLCAA
;
A
#
# COMPACT_ATOMS: atom_id res chain seq x y z
N MET A 1 -17.35 23.79 7.24
CA MET A 1 -16.74 24.10 5.92
C MET A 1 -15.23 24.34 5.96
N ARG A 2 -14.61 24.86 7.04
CA ARG A 2 -13.13 25.03 7.10
C ARG A 2 -12.33 23.76 7.42
N TRP A 3 -12.94 22.79 8.09
CA TRP A 3 -12.29 21.55 8.54
C TRP A 3 -12.11 20.48 7.45
N GLU A 4 -12.98 20.44 6.43
CA GLU A 4 -12.88 19.46 5.32
C GLU A 4 -11.69 19.74 4.40
N ALA A 5 -11.33 21.02 4.22
CA ALA A 5 -10.19 21.43 3.40
C ALA A 5 -8.84 21.08 4.06
N GLU A 6 -8.76 21.11 5.39
CA GLU A 6 -7.55 20.68 6.12
C GLU A 6 -7.40 19.16 6.12
N TYR A 7 -8.50 18.40 6.16
CA TYR A 7 -8.48 16.94 6.08
C TYR A 7 -8.00 16.45 4.71
N LEU A 8 -8.53 16.99 3.61
CA LEU A 8 -8.08 16.69 2.24
C LEU A 8 -6.59 17.00 2.02
N ARG A 9 -6.07 18.04 2.69
CA ARG A 9 -4.64 18.40 2.66
C ARG A 9 -3.76 17.41 3.45
N TRP A 10 -4.24 16.85 4.55
CA TRP A 10 -3.51 15.82 5.29
C TRP A 10 -3.53 14.45 4.58
N GLU A 11 -4.65 14.08 3.95
CA GLU A 11 -4.75 12.83 3.18
C GLU A 11 -3.89 12.83 1.92
N THR A 12 -3.82 13.95 1.21
CA THR A 12 -2.92 14.11 0.05
C THR A 12 -1.45 14.03 0.45
N LEU A 13 -1.06 14.53 1.63
CA LEU A 13 0.31 14.40 2.15
C LEU A 13 0.65 12.97 2.61
N LEU A 14 -0.32 12.22 3.14
CA LEU A 14 -0.17 10.81 3.49
C LEU A 14 -0.08 9.93 2.24
N SER A 15 -0.90 10.20 1.22
CA SER A 15 -0.84 9.57 -0.09
C SER A 15 0.47 9.88 -0.82
N ALA A 16 0.91 11.14 -0.83
CA ALA A 16 2.22 11.52 -1.36
C ALA A 16 3.37 10.81 -0.64
N LYS A 17 3.30 10.63 0.69
CA LYS A 17 4.29 9.85 1.45
C LYS A 17 4.24 8.36 1.08
N SER A 18 3.07 7.77 0.90
CA SER A 18 2.93 6.38 0.47
C SER A 18 3.45 6.19 -0.95
N MET A 19 3.11 7.09 -1.87
CA MET A 19 3.60 7.10 -3.25
C MET A 19 5.11 7.32 -3.32
N MET A 20 5.66 8.25 -2.52
CA MET A 20 7.12 8.41 -2.37
C MET A 20 7.79 7.16 -1.77
N SER A 21 7.12 6.46 -0.86
CA SER A 21 7.62 5.19 -0.29
C SER A 21 7.62 4.06 -1.31
N ILE A 22 6.58 3.95 -2.15
CA ILE A 22 6.52 2.98 -3.26
C ILE A 22 7.65 3.26 -4.26
N TRP A 23 7.91 4.54 -4.54
CA TRP A 23 9.00 4.98 -5.39
C TRP A 23 10.38 4.65 -4.77
N SER A 24 10.57 4.90 -3.47
CA SER A 24 11.82 4.59 -2.76
C SER A 24 12.08 3.08 -2.61
N SER A 25 11.03 2.28 -2.38
CA SER A 25 11.15 0.82 -2.30
C SER A 25 11.57 0.22 -3.64
N SER A 26 11.08 0.78 -4.75
CA SER A 26 11.52 0.38 -6.10
C SER A 26 13.01 0.60 -6.33
N VAL A 27 13.58 1.69 -5.80
CA VAL A 27 15.03 1.96 -5.85
C VAL A 27 15.80 1.03 -4.91
N TYR A 28 15.26 0.75 -3.72
CA TYR A 28 15.92 -0.09 -2.71
C TYR A 28 15.95 -1.58 -3.06
N ILE A 29 14.93 -2.12 -3.73
CA ILE A 29 14.91 -3.52 -4.19
C ILE A 29 16.09 -3.80 -5.14
N ARG A 30 16.49 -2.81 -5.96
CA ARG A 30 17.67 -2.90 -6.83
C ARG A 30 18.99 -3.06 -6.04
N ILE A 31 19.08 -2.50 -4.84
CA ILE A 31 20.28 -2.59 -3.99
C ILE A 31 20.41 -3.99 -3.36
N GLN A 32 19.30 -4.64 -3.03
CA GLN A 32 19.31 -5.92 -2.31
C GLN A 32 19.45 -7.15 -3.24
N GLN A 33 19.12 -7.02 -4.53
CA GLN A 33 19.10 -8.14 -5.48
C GLN A 33 20.20 -8.07 -6.56
N ALA A 34 21.07 -7.05 -6.54
CA ALA A 34 22.24 -7.04 -7.39
C ALA A 34 23.15 -8.24 -7.03
N PRO A 35 23.60 -9.05 -8.00
CA PRO A 35 24.62 -10.06 -7.73
C PRO A 35 25.84 -9.37 -7.13
N ARG A 36 26.44 -9.96 -6.09
CA ARG A 36 27.69 -9.47 -5.49
C ARG A 36 28.78 -9.55 -6.55
N VAL A 37 28.91 -8.51 -7.37
CA VAL A 37 30.06 -8.35 -8.25
C VAL A 37 31.20 -7.86 -7.37
N THR A 38 32.13 -8.78 -7.17
CA THR A 38 33.38 -8.59 -6.45
C THR A 38 34.20 -7.47 -7.09
N SER A 39 34.71 -6.59 -6.22
CA SER A 39 36.02 -5.93 -6.35
C SER A 39 36.18 -4.74 -7.31
N CYS A 40 36.63 -3.63 -6.68
CA CYS A 40 37.42 -2.54 -7.25
C CYS A 40 36.79 -1.70 -8.36
N PHE A 41 35.89 -0.76 -8.02
CA PHE A 41 35.82 0.59 -8.63
C PHE A 41 34.79 1.43 -7.85
N PHE A 42 35.06 1.69 -6.57
CA PHE A 42 34.27 2.63 -5.76
C PHE A 42 35.20 3.71 -5.22
N HIS A 43 35.61 4.63 -6.08
CA HIS A 43 36.28 5.88 -5.69
C HIS A 43 36.16 6.93 -6.80
N LEU A 44 34.94 7.26 -7.23
CA LEU A 44 34.67 8.59 -7.75
C LEU A 44 33.17 8.86 -7.79
N ILE A 45 32.79 10.07 -7.38
CA ILE A 45 31.43 10.66 -7.36
C ILE A 45 30.58 10.28 -6.13
N ILE A 46 31.06 10.66 -4.95
CA ILE A 46 30.19 11.15 -3.87
C ILE A 46 30.66 12.56 -3.52
N THR A 47 30.19 13.55 -4.28
CA THR A 47 30.26 14.96 -3.87
C THR A 47 29.07 15.67 -4.51
N ILE A 48 28.00 15.84 -3.73
CA ILE A 48 27.02 16.94 -3.70
C ILE A 48 25.82 16.39 -2.91
N ILE A 49 25.95 16.29 -1.59
CA ILE A 49 24.85 16.48 -0.63
C ILE A 49 25.49 17.11 0.61
N GLN A 50 25.38 18.43 0.76
CA GLN A 50 25.64 19.07 2.05
C GLN A 50 24.56 18.66 3.06
N PRO A 51 24.92 18.29 4.30
CA PRO A 51 23.92 18.01 5.33
C PRO A 51 23.35 19.33 5.86
N HIS A 52 22.05 19.54 5.67
CA HIS A 52 21.33 20.57 6.39
C HIS A 52 21.32 20.22 7.89
N LYS A 53 21.65 21.21 8.73
CA LYS A 53 21.77 21.12 10.19
C LYS A 53 20.63 20.30 10.84
N GLN A 54 21.00 19.21 11.50
CA GLN A 54 20.14 18.49 12.44
C GLN A 54 19.92 19.36 13.69
N ASN A 55 18.69 19.85 13.88
CA ASN A 55 18.28 20.42 15.16
C ASN A 55 18.22 19.30 16.20
N LYS A 56 19.02 19.44 17.26
CA LYS A 56 19.04 18.53 18.41
C LYS A 56 17.69 18.55 19.12
N PHE A 57 16.87 17.52 18.91
CA PHE A 57 15.68 17.27 19.71
C PHE A 57 16.10 16.62 21.03
N HIS A 58 15.87 17.31 22.15
CA HIS A 58 16.04 16.73 23.49
C HIS A 58 14.80 15.87 23.83
N PRO A 59 14.96 14.61 24.25
CA PRO A 59 13.83 13.82 24.74
C PRO A 59 13.37 14.32 26.12
N PRO A 60 12.06 14.36 26.40
CA PRO A 60 11.56 14.63 27.74
C PRO A 60 11.89 13.46 28.67
N LYS A 61 12.45 13.78 29.84
CA LYS A 61 12.75 12.82 30.91
C LYS A 61 11.45 12.21 31.45
N THR A 62 11.17 10.95 31.12
CA THR A 62 10.15 10.14 31.78
C THR A 62 10.68 9.66 33.13
N LYS A 63 10.06 10.17 34.21
CA LYS A 63 10.28 9.66 35.58
C LYS A 63 9.66 8.27 35.70
N SER A 64 10.50 7.27 35.91
CA SER A 64 10.11 5.93 36.33
C SER A 64 9.57 6.00 37.76
N GLN A 65 8.26 5.85 37.94
CA GLN A 65 7.68 5.51 39.24
C GLN A 65 7.51 3.99 39.30
N ARG A 66 8.40 3.33 40.06
CA ARG A 66 8.14 2.00 40.60
C ARG A 66 7.09 2.14 41.69
N GLN A 67 5.86 1.69 41.45
CA GLN A 67 4.95 1.36 42.54
C GLN A 67 5.20 -0.09 42.96
N LEU A 68 5.69 -0.23 44.18
CA LEU A 68 5.94 -1.47 44.88
C LEU A 68 4.60 -1.95 45.46
N PHE A 69 3.99 -2.98 44.85
CA PHE A 69 2.81 -3.62 45.42
C PHE A 69 3.25 -4.58 46.54
N THR A 70 2.95 -4.22 47.79
CA THR A 70 3.11 -5.09 48.95
C THR A 70 1.84 -5.93 49.14
N TYR A 71 1.98 -7.25 49.08
CA TYR A 71 0.93 -8.21 49.43
C TYR A 71 0.87 -8.39 50.95
N PRO A 72 -0.33 -8.45 51.57
CA PRO A 72 -0.47 -8.88 52.95
C PRO A 72 -0.47 -10.42 53.08
N PRO A 73 -0.10 -10.97 54.25
CA PRO A 73 0.03 -12.41 54.47
C PRO A 73 -1.32 -13.10 54.72
N PRO A 74 -1.40 -14.43 54.58
CA PRO A 74 -2.61 -15.19 54.87
C PRO A 74 -2.71 -15.54 56.35
N THR A 75 -3.87 -15.29 56.96
CA THR A 75 -4.23 -15.82 58.27
C THR A 75 -5.11 -17.06 58.11
N THR A 76 -4.66 -18.14 58.73
CA THR A 76 -5.38 -19.40 58.94
C THR A 76 -6.25 -19.30 60.20
N THR A 77 -7.49 -19.80 60.15
CA THR A 77 -8.15 -20.34 61.36
C THR A 77 -9.21 -21.40 60.98
N HIS A 78 -9.08 -22.56 61.63
CA HIS A 78 -10.03 -23.68 61.65
C HIS A 78 -11.34 -23.32 62.37
N SER A 79 -12.47 -23.91 61.96
CA SER A 79 -13.42 -24.53 62.91
C SER A 79 -14.44 -25.45 62.22
N THR A 80 -14.79 -26.49 62.96
CA THR A 80 -15.51 -27.72 62.59
C THR A 80 -17.04 -27.63 62.65
N LYS A 81 -17.68 -28.63 62.02
CA LYS A 81 -18.96 -29.33 62.35
C LYS A 81 -20.22 -29.01 61.54
N LEU A 82 -20.52 -29.98 60.66
CA LEU A 82 -21.65 -30.93 60.68
C LEU A 82 -23.11 -30.43 60.53
N LYS A 83 -23.74 -30.92 59.44
CA LYS A 83 -25.17 -31.25 59.20
C LYS A 83 -26.19 -30.12 59.44
N MET A 84 -27.02 -29.75 58.47
CA MET A 84 -28.21 -30.50 58.05
C MET A 84 -28.93 -29.68 56.97
N GLN A 85 -29.66 -30.36 56.11
CA GLN A 85 -30.26 -29.90 54.86
C GLN A 85 -31.25 -28.75 55.01
N LEU A 86 -31.27 -27.83 54.03
CA LEU A 86 -32.52 -27.27 53.52
C LEU A 86 -32.37 -26.85 52.05
N THR A 87 -33.10 -27.57 51.20
CA THR A 87 -33.23 -27.41 49.76
C THR A 87 -33.75 -26.01 49.44
N THR A 88 -32.92 -25.16 48.81
CA THR A 88 -33.35 -23.87 48.28
C THR A 88 -33.09 -23.86 46.77
N LEU A 89 -34.18 -23.96 46.00
CA LEU A 89 -34.18 -23.79 44.55
C LEU A 89 -33.84 -22.33 44.24
N LEU A 90 -32.56 -22.03 43.98
CA LEU A 90 -32.17 -20.77 43.37
C LEU A 90 -32.16 -20.98 41.85
N ALA A 91 -33.26 -20.60 41.19
CA ALA A 91 -33.27 -20.41 39.75
C ALA A 91 -32.40 -19.19 39.43
N LEU A 92 -31.10 -19.40 39.21
CA LEU A 92 -30.27 -18.39 38.57
C LEU A 92 -30.75 -18.27 37.12
N ALA A 93 -31.48 -17.20 36.84
CA ALA A 93 -31.69 -16.72 35.48
C ALA A 93 -30.32 -16.37 34.89
N THR A 94 -29.75 -17.28 34.11
CA THR A 94 -28.63 -16.97 33.22
C THR A 94 -29.16 -16.03 32.14
N ALA A 95 -29.00 -14.73 32.36
CA ALA A 95 -29.14 -13.75 31.29
C ALA A 95 -28.08 -14.08 30.24
N ALA A 96 -28.50 -14.74 29.15
CA ALA A 96 -27.67 -14.95 27.99
C ALA A 96 -27.37 -13.57 27.38
N VAL A 97 -26.24 -12.99 27.76
CA VAL A 97 -25.64 -11.87 27.04
C VAL A 97 -25.21 -12.45 25.69
N VAL A 98 -26.10 -12.36 24.70
CA VAL A 98 -25.75 -12.66 23.32
C VAL A 98 -24.82 -11.52 22.88
N PRO A 99 -23.51 -11.76 22.65
CA PRO A 99 -22.72 -10.75 21.98
C PRO A 99 -23.32 -10.59 20.60
N ALA A 100 -23.92 -9.42 20.33
CA ALA A 100 -24.26 -9.03 18.98
C ALA A 100 -22.93 -8.89 18.23
N LEU A 101 -22.49 -9.96 17.57
CA LEU A 101 -21.46 -9.86 16.54
C LEU A 101 -22.07 -8.99 15.45
N GLY A 102 -21.78 -7.69 15.48
CA GLY A 102 -22.03 -6.82 14.34
C GLY A 102 -21.35 -7.45 13.14
N ALA A 103 -22.14 -7.93 12.19
CA ALA A 103 -21.62 -8.52 10.97
C ALA A 103 -20.80 -7.44 10.24
N VAL A 104 -19.48 -7.57 10.27
CA VAL A 104 -18.61 -6.78 9.40
C VAL A 104 -18.84 -7.31 8.01
N ILE A 105 -19.73 -6.67 7.24
CA ILE A 105 -19.90 -7.01 5.83
C ILE A 105 -18.60 -6.61 5.15
N PRO A 106 -17.82 -7.56 4.58
CA PRO A 106 -16.64 -7.20 3.81
C PRO A 106 -17.09 -6.28 2.68
N ARG A 107 -16.54 -5.07 2.64
CA ARG A 107 -16.78 -4.17 1.51
C ARG A 107 -16.08 -4.77 0.31
N ALA A 108 -16.83 -5.02 -0.76
CA ALA A 108 -16.22 -5.39 -2.04
C ALA A 108 -15.27 -4.26 -2.46
N VAL A 109 -14.00 -4.61 -2.63
CA VAL A 109 -12.97 -3.69 -3.15
C VAL A 109 -12.80 -3.96 -4.65
N GLY A 110 -12.57 -2.89 -5.39
CA GLY A 110 -12.31 -2.94 -6.83
C GLY A 110 -10.92 -3.50 -7.15
N LYS A 111 -10.56 -3.44 -8.43
CA LYS A 111 -9.33 -4.00 -8.98
C LYS A 111 -8.48 -2.98 -9.71
N ALA A 112 -7.17 -3.18 -9.67
CA ALA A 112 -6.25 -2.62 -10.64
C ALA A 112 -6.18 -3.56 -11.85
N THR A 113 -6.54 -3.08 -13.03
CA THR A 113 -6.58 -3.86 -14.27
C THR A 113 -5.66 -3.25 -15.31
N VAL A 114 -4.93 -4.09 -16.05
CA VAL A 114 -4.11 -3.69 -17.20
C VAL A 114 -4.59 -4.45 -18.42
N LEU A 115 -4.90 -3.72 -19.49
CA LEU A 115 -5.32 -4.22 -20.79
C LEU A 115 -4.24 -3.88 -21.82
N ASN A 116 -3.73 -4.90 -22.51
CA ASN A 116 -2.72 -4.76 -23.55
C ASN A 116 -3.35 -4.81 -24.95
N HIS A 117 -3.63 -3.65 -25.53
CA HIS A 117 -4.10 -3.55 -26.92
C HIS A 117 -2.95 -3.39 -27.92
N CYS A 118 -1.70 -3.36 -27.44
CA CYS A 118 -0.53 -3.21 -28.31
C CYS A 118 -0.38 -4.40 -29.26
N SER A 119 0.20 -4.17 -30.43
CA SER A 119 0.54 -5.25 -31.38
C SER A 119 1.72 -6.11 -30.95
N PHE A 120 2.24 -5.92 -29.73
CA PHE A 120 3.37 -6.62 -29.14
C PHE A 120 3.05 -7.05 -27.70
N PRO A 121 3.67 -8.14 -27.21
CA PRO A 121 3.51 -8.56 -25.82
C PRO A 121 4.26 -7.62 -24.87
N VAL A 122 3.81 -7.56 -23.63
CA VAL A 122 4.46 -6.82 -22.53
C VAL A 122 4.65 -7.73 -21.32
N THR A 123 5.53 -7.36 -20.40
CA THR A 123 5.71 -8.07 -19.14
C THR A 123 5.36 -7.16 -17.97
N LEU A 124 4.63 -7.70 -17.01
CA LEU A 124 4.12 -7.00 -15.84
C LEU A 124 4.61 -7.65 -14.55
N TRP A 125 4.88 -6.82 -13.55
CA TRP A 125 5.08 -7.23 -12.16
C TRP A 125 4.18 -6.41 -11.24
N SER A 126 3.54 -7.05 -10.27
CA SER A 126 2.97 -6.36 -9.11
C SER A 126 4.06 -6.19 -8.05
N VAL A 127 4.34 -4.96 -7.65
CA VAL A 127 5.39 -4.61 -6.70
C VAL A 127 4.82 -3.87 -5.50
N GLY A 128 5.03 -4.40 -4.30
CA GLY A 128 4.76 -3.76 -3.01
C GLY A 128 5.92 -4.03 -2.05
N SER A 129 5.63 -4.58 -0.88
CA SER A 129 6.64 -5.17 0.02
C SER A 129 7.36 -6.38 -0.60
N THR A 130 6.71 -7.04 -1.56
CA THR A 130 7.27 -8.14 -2.37
C THR A 130 7.08 -7.86 -3.86
N VAL A 131 7.88 -8.55 -4.68
CA VAL A 131 7.77 -8.53 -6.14
C VAL A 131 7.13 -9.84 -6.60
N SER A 132 6.07 -9.76 -7.41
CA SER A 132 5.45 -10.96 -8.00
C SER A 132 6.39 -11.66 -9.00
N ALA A 133 6.05 -12.89 -9.40
CA ALA A 133 6.59 -13.45 -10.63
C ALA A 133 6.19 -12.56 -11.84
N PRO A 134 7.00 -12.53 -12.92
CA PRO A 134 6.64 -11.83 -14.14
C PRO A 134 5.37 -12.43 -14.75
N VAL A 135 4.48 -11.57 -15.25
CA VAL A 135 3.30 -11.95 -16.00
C VAL A 135 3.44 -11.43 -17.43
N ALA A 136 3.54 -12.34 -18.39
CA ALA A 136 3.52 -11.98 -19.81
C ALA A 136 2.08 -11.71 -20.25
N LEU A 137 1.82 -10.52 -20.78
CA LEU A 137 0.54 -10.15 -21.38
C LEU A 137 0.67 -10.27 -22.89
N ALA A 138 -0.15 -11.14 -23.49
CA ALA A 138 -0.19 -11.32 -24.93
C ALA A 138 -0.46 -10.00 -25.68
N ALA A 139 0.00 -9.91 -26.91
CA ALA A 139 -0.36 -8.81 -27.81
C ALA A 139 -1.88 -8.77 -28.03
N THR A 140 -2.42 -7.57 -28.28
CA THR A 140 -3.81 -7.30 -28.70
C THR A 140 -4.90 -7.53 -27.65
N ASN A 141 -4.78 -8.53 -26.78
CA ASN A 141 -5.83 -8.85 -25.80
C ASN A 141 -5.30 -9.34 -24.44
N GLY A 142 -4.01 -9.16 -24.17
CA GLY A 142 -3.42 -9.52 -22.89
C GLY A 142 -4.08 -8.75 -21.75
N THR A 143 -4.41 -9.44 -20.65
CA THR A 143 -5.09 -8.82 -19.51
C THR A 143 -4.47 -9.29 -18.20
N TYR A 144 -4.33 -8.35 -17.27
CA TYR A 144 -3.98 -8.63 -15.88
C TYR A 144 -4.95 -7.91 -14.96
N SER A 145 -5.24 -8.49 -13.79
CA SER A 145 -5.97 -7.79 -12.73
C SER A 145 -5.58 -8.31 -11.36
N GLU A 146 -5.51 -7.41 -10.38
CA GLU A 146 -5.43 -7.74 -8.96
C GLU A 146 -6.41 -6.88 -8.15
N GLU A 147 -6.92 -7.43 -7.05
CA GLU A 147 -7.74 -6.65 -6.11
C GLU A 147 -6.89 -5.58 -5.43
N PHE A 148 -7.49 -4.42 -5.15
CA PHE A 148 -6.80 -3.41 -4.38
C PHE A 148 -6.50 -3.92 -2.97
N VAL A 149 -5.22 -3.84 -2.62
CA VAL A 149 -4.75 -4.12 -1.26
C VAL A 149 -3.99 -2.94 -0.70
N LYS A 150 -4.10 -2.76 0.61
CA LYS A 150 -3.21 -1.86 1.36
C LYS A 150 -1.98 -2.66 1.79
N ASP A 151 -0.87 -2.53 1.05
CA ASP A 151 0.39 -3.17 1.46
C ASP A 151 0.83 -2.61 2.82
N PRO A 152 1.10 -3.45 3.83
CA PRO A 152 1.37 -2.98 5.19
C PRO A 152 2.71 -2.25 5.34
N VAL A 153 3.63 -2.39 4.38
CA VAL A 153 4.96 -1.76 4.42
C VAL A 153 5.01 -0.54 3.53
N THR A 154 4.54 -0.64 2.28
CA THR A 154 4.61 0.44 1.29
C THR A 154 3.36 1.31 1.25
N GLY A 155 2.24 0.85 1.84
CA GLY A 155 0.94 1.53 1.85
C GLY A 155 0.15 1.40 0.55
N GLY A 156 0.70 0.73 -0.46
CA GLY A 156 0.11 0.53 -1.78
C GLY A 156 1.00 -0.35 -2.66
N LYS A 157 0.62 -0.52 -3.91
CA LYS A 157 1.34 -1.34 -4.90
C LYS A 157 1.56 -0.57 -6.19
N ALA A 158 2.49 -1.07 -6.99
CA ALA A 158 2.81 -0.59 -8.31
C ALA A 158 2.76 -1.76 -9.29
N LEU A 159 1.92 -1.65 -10.32
CA LEU A 159 1.99 -2.49 -11.50
C LEU A 159 3.04 -1.88 -12.43
N LYS A 160 4.17 -2.56 -12.56
CA LYS A 160 5.29 -2.14 -13.40
C LYS A 160 5.28 -2.92 -14.69
N ILE A 161 5.30 -2.23 -15.82
CA ILE A 161 5.15 -2.82 -17.15
C ILE A 161 6.33 -2.43 -18.03
N THR A 162 6.92 -3.41 -18.69
CA THR A 162 8.01 -3.24 -19.65
C THR A 162 7.71 -3.97 -20.95
N THR A 163 8.29 -3.49 -22.06
CA THR A 163 8.25 -4.18 -23.36
C THR A 163 9.32 -5.27 -23.48
N THR A 164 10.34 -5.24 -22.62
CA THR A 164 11.36 -6.30 -22.48
C THR A 164 10.93 -7.32 -21.43
N SER A 165 11.13 -8.62 -21.70
CA SER A 165 10.67 -9.70 -20.81
C SER A 165 11.26 -9.69 -19.40
N ASP A 166 12.50 -9.19 -19.25
CA ASP A 166 13.19 -9.06 -17.97
C ASP A 166 13.45 -7.59 -17.61
N GLY A 167 12.57 -6.70 -18.11
CA GLY A 167 12.78 -5.26 -18.07
C GLY A 167 12.99 -4.68 -16.67
N LEU A 168 12.25 -5.20 -15.69
CA LEU A 168 12.33 -4.78 -14.28
C LEU A 168 13.75 -4.90 -13.69
N TYR A 169 14.53 -5.90 -14.12
CA TYR A 169 15.86 -6.17 -13.57
C TYR A 169 17.01 -5.68 -14.45
N THR A 170 16.72 -5.37 -15.71
CA THR A 170 17.71 -4.91 -16.69
C THR A 170 17.81 -3.38 -16.79
N GLY A 171 16.88 -2.65 -16.16
CA GLY A 171 16.80 -1.18 -16.27
C GLY A 171 16.22 -0.73 -17.61
N ALA A 172 15.38 -1.56 -18.21
CA ALA A 172 14.58 -1.17 -19.37
C ALA A 172 13.58 -0.07 -18.97
N PRO A 173 13.08 0.74 -19.92
CA PRO A 173 11.99 1.66 -19.66
C PRO A 173 10.79 0.96 -19.01
N GLU A 174 10.24 1.56 -17.96
CA GLU A 174 9.07 1.06 -17.24
C GLU A 174 7.94 2.08 -17.29
N LEU A 175 6.73 1.61 -17.59
CA LEU A 175 5.49 2.31 -17.25
C LEU A 175 4.99 1.77 -15.91
N ILE A 176 4.56 2.66 -15.01
CA ILE A 176 4.13 2.29 -13.67
C ILE A 176 2.73 2.83 -13.42
N LEU A 177 1.78 1.94 -13.15
CA LEU A 177 0.52 2.27 -12.49
C LEU A 177 0.67 2.01 -11.00
N ALA A 178 0.77 3.07 -10.21
CA ALA A 178 0.77 2.95 -8.76
C ALA A 178 -0.63 3.19 -8.20
N TYR A 179 -0.98 2.45 -7.14
CA TYR A 179 -2.21 2.64 -6.42
C TYR A 179 -2.04 2.44 -4.91
N SER A 180 -2.87 3.15 -4.14
CA SER A 180 -2.95 3.04 -2.68
C SER A 180 -4.42 3.00 -2.25
N LEU A 181 -4.80 1.94 -1.54
CA LEU A 181 -6.11 1.80 -0.92
C LEU A 181 -6.09 2.46 0.47
N ASP A 182 -6.94 3.46 0.68
CA ASP A 182 -7.12 4.10 1.98
C ASP A 182 -8.60 4.35 2.28
N GLY A 183 -9.13 3.59 3.24
CA GLY A 183 -10.53 3.64 3.62
C GLY A 183 -11.48 3.35 2.44
N SER A 184 -12.31 4.33 2.10
CA SER A 184 -13.27 4.24 0.98
C SER A 184 -12.71 4.72 -0.36
N ASN A 185 -11.42 5.04 -0.43
CA ASN A 185 -10.80 5.66 -1.59
C ASN A 185 -9.63 4.81 -2.11
N VAL A 186 -9.46 4.82 -3.43
CA VAL A 186 -8.24 4.37 -4.09
C VAL A 186 -7.60 5.56 -4.80
N TRP A 187 -6.34 5.82 -4.46
CA TRP A 187 -5.51 6.81 -5.13
C TRP A 187 -4.68 6.10 -6.19
N TYR A 188 -4.51 6.72 -7.35
CA TYR A 188 -3.71 6.15 -8.43
C TYR A 188 -2.99 7.22 -9.25
N ASP A 189 -1.86 6.85 -9.82
CA ASP A 189 -1.07 7.68 -10.72
C ASP A 189 -0.39 6.84 -11.80
N LEU A 190 0.09 7.54 -12.84
CA LEU A 190 1.02 6.99 -13.81
C LEU A 190 2.37 7.68 -13.69
N SER A 191 3.44 6.91 -13.79
CA SER A 191 4.81 7.41 -13.93
C SER A 191 5.63 6.54 -14.88
N SER A 192 6.68 7.13 -15.46
CA SER A 192 7.70 6.43 -16.23
C SER A 192 9.07 6.53 -15.54
N VAL A 193 9.84 5.45 -15.61
CA VAL A 193 11.23 5.42 -15.12
C VAL A 193 12.12 4.73 -16.13
N PHE A 194 13.39 5.12 -16.17
CA PHE A 194 14.37 4.62 -17.15
C PHE A 194 14.01 4.86 -18.63
N GLY A 195 13.07 5.77 -18.88
CA GLY A 195 12.56 6.13 -20.21
C GLY A 195 11.07 5.85 -20.33
N ASP A 196 10.51 6.09 -21.52
CA ASP A 196 9.09 5.90 -21.82
C ASP A 196 8.88 4.58 -22.60
N ALA A 197 8.42 3.54 -21.90
CA ALA A 197 8.24 2.19 -22.48
C ALA A 197 7.23 2.14 -23.64
N PHE A 198 6.29 3.09 -23.68
CA PHE A 198 5.20 3.16 -24.65
C PHE A 198 5.27 4.40 -25.52
N LYS A 199 6.44 5.04 -25.67
CA LYS A 199 6.60 6.21 -26.54
C LYS A 199 6.03 5.95 -27.94
N GLY A 200 5.18 6.84 -28.41
CA GLY A 200 4.45 6.72 -29.69
C GLY A 200 3.16 5.90 -29.60
N HIS A 201 2.78 5.43 -28.42
CA HIS A 201 1.55 4.69 -28.18
C HIS A 201 0.74 5.33 -27.05
N LYS A 202 -0.52 5.66 -27.32
CA LYS A 202 -1.42 6.24 -26.32
C LYS A 202 -1.60 5.30 -25.13
N VAL A 203 -1.55 5.85 -23.94
CA VAL A 203 -1.81 5.14 -22.68
C VAL A 203 -2.87 5.90 -21.89
N THR A 204 -3.88 5.18 -21.38
CA THR A 204 -4.93 5.80 -20.56
C THR A 204 -5.18 5.02 -19.27
N VAL A 205 -5.45 5.74 -18.18
CA VAL A 205 -5.97 5.16 -16.94
C VAL A 205 -7.31 5.81 -16.61
N ALA A 206 -8.32 4.99 -16.34
CA ALA A 206 -9.63 5.47 -15.92
C ALA A 206 -10.18 4.64 -14.77
N GLY A 207 -10.76 5.32 -13.77
CA GLY A 207 -11.55 4.63 -12.76
C GLY A 207 -12.94 4.26 -13.30
N LYS A 208 -13.38 3.02 -13.09
CA LYS A 208 -14.68 2.45 -13.46
C LYS A 208 -15.53 2.22 -12.21
N GLY A 209 -15.73 3.28 -11.43
CA GLY A 209 -16.36 3.23 -10.11
C GLY A 209 -17.54 4.16 -9.92
N THR A 210 -18.13 4.10 -8.72
CA THR A 210 -19.07 5.12 -8.25
C THR A 210 -18.30 6.34 -7.74
N GLY A 211 -18.76 7.55 -8.07
CA GLY A 211 -18.11 8.82 -7.73
C GLY A 211 -17.36 9.48 -8.91
N SER A 212 -16.71 10.61 -8.66
CA SER A 212 -15.92 11.33 -9.67
C SER A 212 -14.53 10.71 -9.82
N CYS A 213 -14.43 9.62 -10.58
CA CYS A 213 -13.15 8.99 -10.88
C CYS A 213 -12.46 9.72 -12.05
N GLY A 214 -11.27 10.24 -11.80
CA GLY A 214 -10.50 10.95 -12.83
C GLY A 214 -9.96 10.04 -13.93
N ALA A 215 -9.50 10.63 -15.03
CA ALA A 215 -8.71 9.92 -16.03
C ALA A 215 -7.31 10.53 -16.14
N ILE A 216 -6.34 9.70 -16.50
CA ILE A 216 -4.99 10.10 -16.89
C ILE A 216 -4.81 9.65 -18.34
N GLU A 217 -4.38 10.54 -19.21
CA GLU A 217 -4.14 10.24 -20.62
C GLU A 217 -2.77 10.76 -21.05
N TRP A 218 -1.95 9.86 -21.60
CA TRP A 218 -0.66 10.17 -22.22
C TRP A 218 -0.79 9.83 -23.70
N THR A 219 -1.17 10.82 -24.52
CA THR A 219 -1.47 10.64 -25.94
C THR A 219 -0.31 10.04 -26.73
N GLU A 220 0.92 10.43 -26.38
CA GLU A 220 2.16 9.94 -27.03
C GLU A 220 2.88 8.86 -26.21
N GLY A 221 2.23 8.33 -25.15
CA GLY A 221 2.82 7.33 -24.25
C GLY A 221 4.02 7.84 -23.44
N THR A 222 4.18 9.15 -23.34
CA THR A 222 5.23 9.84 -22.60
C THR A 222 4.65 10.56 -21.40
N GLN A 223 5.39 10.57 -20.29
CA GLN A 223 4.93 11.24 -19.08
C GLN A 223 4.91 12.77 -19.27
N PRO A 224 3.77 13.45 -19.03
CA PRO A 224 3.70 14.90 -19.04
C PRO A 224 4.34 15.51 -17.79
N ALA A 225 4.62 16.80 -17.82
CA ALA A 225 5.10 17.51 -16.64
C ALA A 225 4.05 17.54 -15.52
N GLY A 226 4.53 17.41 -14.27
CA GLY A 226 3.70 17.50 -13.06
C GLY A 226 3.05 16.18 -12.64
N SER A 227 2.49 16.16 -11.43
CA SER A 227 1.77 15.00 -10.90
C SER A 227 0.37 14.92 -11.51
N GLN A 228 -0.03 13.71 -11.89
CA GLN A 228 -1.36 13.41 -12.44
C GLN A 228 -2.20 12.53 -11.51
N THR A 229 -1.85 12.44 -10.22
CA THR A 229 -2.57 11.59 -9.25
C THR A 229 -4.07 11.87 -9.25
N LYS A 230 -4.86 10.80 -9.30
CA LYS A 230 -6.32 10.81 -9.23
C LYS A 230 -6.82 9.97 -8.07
N VAL A 231 -8.11 10.09 -7.79
CA VAL A 231 -8.80 9.33 -6.74
C VAL A 231 -10.13 8.80 -7.29
N CYS A 232 -10.52 7.61 -6.82
CA CYS A 232 -11.80 6.97 -7.11
C CYS A 232 -12.31 6.27 -5.84
N GLY A 233 -13.59 5.91 -5.79
CA GLY A 233 -14.13 5.10 -4.70
C GLY A 233 -13.53 3.69 -4.72
N SER A 234 -13.20 3.14 -3.56
CA SER A 234 -12.47 1.86 -3.44
C SER A 234 -13.23 0.63 -3.91
N ALA A 235 -14.54 0.75 -4.16
CA ALA A 235 -15.36 -0.31 -4.73
C ALA A 235 -15.34 -0.36 -6.26
N GLY A 236 -14.80 0.67 -6.93
CA GLY A 236 -14.69 0.74 -8.38
C GLY A 236 -13.32 0.34 -8.89
N ASP A 237 -13.23 -0.16 -10.11
CA ASP A 237 -11.95 -0.58 -10.69
C ASP A 237 -11.12 0.62 -11.18
N VAL A 238 -9.81 0.43 -11.33
CA VAL A 238 -8.91 1.33 -12.06
C VAL A 238 -8.31 0.54 -13.22
N VAL A 239 -8.58 0.99 -14.44
CA VAL A 239 -8.20 0.28 -15.66
C VAL A 239 -7.15 1.10 -16.41
N LEU A 240 -5.99 0.49 -16.66
CA LEU A 240 -4.94 0.95 -17.54
C LEU A 240 -5.08 0.27 -18.91
N ASP A 241 -5.32 1.07 -19.94
CA ASP A 241 -5.29 0.64 -21.34
C ASP A 241 -3.95 1.03 -21.98
N LEU A 242 -3.19 0.03 -22.40
CA LEU A 242 -1.95 0.18 -23.15
C LEU A 242 -2.25 0.19 -24.65
N CYS A 243 -1.64 1.11 -25.39
CA CYS A 243 -1.92 1.33 -26.82
C CYS A 243 -3.41 1.58 -27.09
N ALA A 244 -4.03 2.44 -26.28
CA ALA A 244 -5.44 2.79 -26.40
C ALA A 244 -5.76 3.44 -27.76
N ALA A 245 -6.99 3.23 -28.24
CA ALA A 245 -7.50 3.84 -29.46
C ALA A 245 -7.77 5.35 -29.33
#